data_AF-A0A4Q3UZD7-F1
#
_entry.id   AF-A0A4Q3UZD7-F1
#
_cell.length_a   1.000
_cell.length_b   1.000
_cell.length_c   1.000
_cell.angle_alpha   90.00
_cell.angle_beta   90.00
_cell.angle_gamma   90.00
#
_symmetry.space_group_name_H-M   'P 1'
#
loop_
_entity.id
_entity.type
_entity.pdbx_description
1 polymer ?
#
loop_
_entity_poly.entity_id
_entity_poly.type
_entity_poly.pdbx_seq_one_letter_code
_entity_poly.pdbx_strand_id
1 'polypeptide(L)'
;MRTLSTLLLASLTLLGFAQEKEGVSTTHKKIVDSKSPVTRAEAAAVLGKLERAFRTVLSVPSSGRSTLMPDRTPVTRAAVLAEFDRLVKVAEPAFKVTPRPVKFDSKRFTVKDTTALARLSNLVKGGYVAKIGPLATGARDTLTTAEFGDAVGFLLARVSEASTMPSTKWTPYLQRE
;
A
#
# COMPACT_ATOMS: atom_id res chain seq x y z
N MET A 1 16.37 -75.49 -6.07
CA MET A 1 17.42 -74.89 -5.21
C MET A 1 17.83 -73.55 -5.82
N ARG A 2 18.13 -72.56 -4.95
CA ARG A 2 18.40 -71.11 -5.17
C ARG A 2 19.17 -70.76 -6.46
N THR A 3 18.88 -69.64 -7.13
CA THR A 3 19.53 -68.31 -6.96
C THR A 3 18.86 -67.29 -7.94
N LEU A 4 18.30 -66.14 -7.51
CA LEU A 4 18.84 -64.76 -7.29
C LEU A 4 18.83 -63.81 -8.52
N SER A 5 18.52 -62.53 -8.25
CA SER A 5 18.57 -61.30 -9.09
C SER A 5 17.42 -61.12 -10.11
N THR A 6 16.70 -59.99 -10.22
CA THR A 6 17.00 -58.54 -10.09
C THR A 6 15.66 -57.79 -9.89
N LEU A 7 15.50 -56.97 -8.84
CA LEU A 7 15.44 -55.49 -8.83
C LEU A 7 14.29 -54.79 -9.60
N LEU A 8 13.71 -53.81 -8.90
CA LEU A 8 13.08 -52.56 -9.37
C LEU A 8 11.59 -52.62 -9.81
N LEU A 9 10.68 -52.05 -9.00
CA LEU A 9 10.02 -50.77 -9.32
C LEU A 9 9.07 -50.27 -8.21
N ALA A 10 9.15 -48.95 -8.00
CA ALA A 10 8.09 -48.03 -7.61
C ALA A 10 7.53 -48.09 -6.18
N SER A 11 8.23 -47.40 -5.28
CA SER A 11 7.65 -46.69 -4.14
C SER A 11 6.56 -45.72 -4.63
N LEU A 12 5.31 -46.08 -4.38
CA LEU A 12 4.14 -45.23 -4.62
C LEU A 12 4.07 -44.17 -3.51
N THR A 13 4.68 -43.01 -3.74
CA THR A 13 4.61 -41.85 -2.84
C THR A 13 3.18 -41.31 -2.82
N LEU A 14 2.54 -41.42 -1.66
CA LEU A 14 1.34 -40.68 -1.29
C LEU A 14 1.59 -39.17 -1.49
N LEU A 15 0.98 -38.55 -2.52
CA LEU A 15 0.70 -37.12 -2.49
C LEU A 15 -0.55 -36.91 -1.63
N GLY A 16 -0.33 -36.74 -0.33
CA GLY A 16 -1.33 -36.16 0.55
C GLY A 16 -1.52 -34.69 0.18
N PHE A 17 -2.71 -34.32 -0.27
CA PHE A 17 -3.16 -32.94 -0.32
C PHE A 17 -3.28 -32.44 1.13
N ALA A 18 -2.20 -31.86 1.64
CA ALA A 18 -2.25 -31.06 2.86
C ALA A 18 -3.00 -29.76 2.53
N GLN A 19 -4.30 -29.76 2.83
CA GLN A 19 -5.10 -28.56 2.90
C GLN A 19 -4.54 -27.72 4.06
N GLU A 20 -3.71 -26.73 3.75
CA GLU A 20 -3.26 -25.72 4.70
C GLU A 20 -4.49 -24.90 5.11
N LYS A 21 -5.15 -25.34 6.17
CA LYS A 21 -6.10 -24.52 6.90
C LYS A 21 -5.29 -23.43 7.58
N GLU A 22 -5.09 -22.32 6.88
CA GLU A 22 -4.74 -21.05 7.52
C GLU A 22 -5.88 -20.68 8.48
N GLY A 23 -5.78 -21.18 9.70
CA GLY A 23 -6.51 -20.64 10.83
C GLY A 23 -6.03 -19.20 10.99
N VAL A 24 -6.87 -18.24 10.64
CA VAL A 24 -6.66 -16.82 10.92
C VAL A 24 -6.54 -16.70 12.44
N SER A 25 -5.31 -16.74 12.95
CA SER A 25 -5.02 -16.41 14.34
C SER A 25 -5.33 -14.93 14.52
N THR A 26 -6.54 -14.64 14.99
CA THR A 26 -6.97 -13.31 15.41
C THR A 26 -6.30 -12.93 16.73
N THR A 27 -4.97 -13.00 16.77
CA THR A 27 -4.21 -12.32 17.82
C THR A 27 -4.16 -10.85 17.43
N HIS A 28 -5.22 -10.11 17.76
CA HIS A 28 -5.23 -8.66 17.57
C HIS A 28 -4.15 -8.05 18.46
N LYS A 29 -2.99 -7.69 17.86
CA LYS A 29 -2.02 -6.83 18.55
C LYS A 29 -2.75 -5.55 18.94
N LYS A 30 -2.87 -5.32 20.24
CA LYS A 30 -3.42 -4.07 20.80
C LYS A 30 -2.71 -2.89 20.15
N ILE A 31 -3.47 -2.00 19.51
CA ILE A 31 -2.94 -0.76 18.92
C ILE A 31 -2.42 0.07 20.10
N VAL A 32 -1.10 0.28 20.14
CA VAL A 32 -0.39 0.68 21.36
C VAL A 32 -0.71 2.13 21.77
N ASP A 33 -0.95 3.03 20.82
CA ASP A 33 -1.50 4.37 21.10
C ASP A 33 -1.90 5.03 19.77
N SER A 34 -3.14 5.50 19.67
CA SER A 34 -3.65 6.20 18.47
C SER A 34 -3.33 7.69 18.46
N LYS A 35 -2.88 8.24 19.60
CA LYS A 35 -2.61 9.68 19.77
C LYS A 35 -1.13 10.02 19.63
N SER A 36 -0.23 9.06 19.83
CA SER A 36 1.20 9.25 19.67
C SER A 36 1.57 9.56 18.21
N PRO A 37 2.53 10.48 17.97
CA PRO A 37 3.06 10.73 16.63
C PRO A 37 3.76 9.49 16.06
N VAL A 38 3.53 9.21 14.79
CA VAL A 38 4.22 8.11 14.08
C VAL A 38 5.69 8.46 13.91
N THR A 39 6.57 7.51 14.23
CA THR A 39 8.00 7.67 14.01
C THR A 39 8.38 7.42 12.56
N ARG A 40 9.51 7.99 12.12
CA ARG A 40 10.04 7.74 10.77
C ARG A 40 10.33 6.27 10.53
N ALA A 41 10.80 5.54 11.53
CA ALA A 41 11.05 4.10 11.44
C ALA A 41 9.76 3.31 11.18
N GLU A 42 8.67 3.63 11.87
CA GLU A 42 7.36 3.00 11.66
C GLU A 42 6.80 3.34 10.28
N ALA A 43 6.85 4.61 9.89
CA ALA A 43 6.40 5.05 8.57
C ALA A 43 7.18 4.35 7.45
N ALA A 44 8.52 4.28 7.54
CA ALA A 44 9.37 3.56 6.58
C ALA A 44 9.00 2.07 6.49
N ALA A 45 8.75 1.42 7.62
CA ALA A 45 8.37 0.01 7.65
C ALA A 45 7.02 -0.24 6.98
N VAL A 46 6.02 0.62 7.21
CA VAL A 46 4.70 0.53 6.59
C VAL A 46 4.78 0.81 5.09
N LEU A 47 5.45 1.89 4.69
CA LEU A 47 5.60 2.25 3.28
C LEU A 47 6.41 1.22 2.50
N GLY A 48 7.41 0.60 3.12
CA GLY A 48 8.14 -0.52 2.52
C GLY A 48 7.31 -1.81 2.39
N LYS A 49 6.29 -2.02 3.23
CA LYS A 49 5.31 -3.10 3.02
C LYS A 49 4.35 -2.76 1.88
N LEU A 50 3.87 -1.52 1.83
CA LEU A 50 3.01 -1.02 0.76
C LEU A 50 3.69 -1.13 -0.61
N GLU A 51 4.95 -0.71 -0.71
CA GLU A 51 5.73 -0.83 -1.94
C GLU A 51 5.87 -2.29 -2.39
N ARG A 52 6.19 -3.20 -1.46
CA ARG A 52 6.24 -4.63 -1.77
C ARG A 52 4.91 -5.15 -2.28
N ALA A 53 3.80 -4.74 -1.67
CA ALA A 53 2.46 -5.12 -2.13
C ALA A 53 2.20 -4.62 -3.55
N PHE A 54 2.53 -3.35 -3.86
CA PHE A 54 2.40 -2.82 -5.22
C PHE A 54 3.24 -3.59 -6.23
N ARG A 55 4.50 -3.90 -5.91
CA ARG A 55 5.37 -4.68 -6.79
C ARG A 55 4.82 -6.07 -7.06
N THR A 56 4.37 -6.78 -6.03
CA THR A 56 3.86 -8.14 -6.17
C THR A 56 2.53 -8.18 -6.92
N VAL A 57 1.59 -7.30 -6.58
CA VAL A 57 0.23 -7.33 -7.14
C VAL A 57 0.17 -6.69 -8.52
N LEU A 58 0.83 -5.55 -8.71
CA LEU A 58 0.78 -4.78 -9.96
C LEU A 58 1.89 -5.19 -10.95
N SER A 59 2.81 -6.08 -10.54
CA SER A 59 3.97 -6.50 -11.34
C SER A 59 4.85 -5.32 -11.79
N VAL A 60 4.95 -4.27 -10.97
CA VAL A 60 5.77 -3.09 -11.27
C VAL A 60 7.21 -3.25 -10.78
N PRO A 61 8.20 -2.62 -11.45
CA PRO A 61 9.60 -2.70 -11.04
C PRO A 61 9.81 -2.10 -9.65
N SER A 62 10.93 -2.46 -9.01
CA SER A 62 11.30 -1.82 -7.75
C SER A 62 11.50 -0.34 -8.00
N SER A 63 10.85 0.46 -7.17
CA SER A 63 11.24 1.85 -7.06
C SER A 63 12.56 1.95 -6.31
N GLY A 64 13.36 2.95 -6.65
CA GLY A 64 14.61 3.21 -5.94
C GLY A 64 14.41 3.34 -4.43
N ARG A 65 15.51 3.41 -3.69
CA ARG A 65 15.51 3.46 -2.22
C ARG A 65 14.52 4.51 -1.69
N SER A 66 13.74 4.14 -0.67
CA SER A 66 12.89 5.11 0.04
C SER A 66 13.72 6.31 0.49
N THR A 67 13.18 7.50 0.31
CA THR A 67 13.78 8.76 0.78
C THR A 67 13.66 8.91 2.29
N LEU A 68 12.77 8.13 2.91
CA LEU A 68 12.51 8.18 4.33
C LEU A 68 13.52 7.32 5.10
N MET A 69 14.59 7.97 5.57
CA MET A 69 15.54 7.32 6.47
C MET A 69 14.85 6.92 7.79
N PRO A 70 15.01 5.66 8.24
CA PRO A 70 14.39 5.16 9.46
C PRO A 70 15.08 5.77 10.68
N ASP A 71 14.29 6.41 11.53
CA ASP A 71 14.74 7.07 12.76
C ASP A 71 13.57 7.11 13.76
N ARG A 72 13.85 7.36 15.05
CA ARG A 72 12.85 7.47 16.12
C ARG A 72 12.18 8.83 16.19
N THR A 73 12.61 9.80 15.37
CA THR A 73 11.96 11.11 15.29
C THR A 73 10.55 11.00 14.67
N PRO A 74 9.61 11.89 15.06
CA PRO A 74 8.29 11.96 14.42
C PRO A 74 8.40 12.21 12.92
N VAL A 75 7.56 11.53 12.15
CA VAL A 75 7.49 11.73 10.71
C VAL A 75 6.80 13.05 10.39
N THR A 76 7.38 13.82 9.48
CA THR A 76 6.79 15.06 8.98
C THR A 76 5.88 14.75 7.80
N ARG A 77 4.85 15.57 7.63
CA ARG A 77 3.92 15.47 6.50
C ARG A 77 4.62 15.62 5.16
N ALA A 78 5.58 16.53 5.06
CA ALA A 78 6.37 16.71 3.85
C ALA A 78 7.11 15.43 3.44
N ALA A 79 7.66 14.69 4.40
CA ALA A 79 8.33 13.41 4.15
C ALA A 79 7.35 12.34 3.67
N VAL A 80 6.16 12.26 4.27
CA VAL A 80 5.11 11.32 3.82
C VAL A 80 4.62 11.65 2.41
N LEU A 81 4.41 12.93 2.10
CA LEU A 81 4.01 13.37 0.75
C LEU A 81 5.06 13.04 -0.31
N ALA A 82 6.35 13.15 0.02
CA ALA A 82 7.44 12.76 -0.88
C ALA A 82 7.41 11.25 -1.17
N GLU A 83 7.17 10.42 -0.15
CA GLU A 83 7.03 8.97 -0.35
C GLU A 83 5.76 8.60 -1.13
N PHE A 84 4.65 9.28 -0.88
CA PHE A 84 3.40 9.03 -1.62
C PHE A 84 3.58 9.36 -3.10
N ASP A 85 4.17 10.51 -3.44
CA ASP A 85 4.49 10.88 -4.82
C ASP A 85 5.40 9.85 -5.50
N ARG A 86 6.43 9.38 -4.78
CA ARG A 86 7.31 8.30 -5.27
C ARG A 86 6.53 7.02 -5.54
N LEU A 87 5.72 6.56 -4.60
CA LEU A 87 4.96 5.31 -4.72
C LEU A 87 3.92 5.36 -5.85
N VAL A 88 3.24 6.50 -6.02
CA VAL A 88 2.26 6.69 -7.11
C VAL A 88 2.95 6.57 -8.46
N LYS A 89 4.08 7.25 -8.68
CA LYS A 89 4.84 7.19 -9.95
C LYS A 89 5.28 5.76 -10.31
N VAL A 90 5.45 4.92 -9.30
CA VAL A 90 5.90 3.54 -9.46
C VAL A 90 4.74 2.62 -9.80
N ALA A 91 3.57 2.90 -9.24
CA ALA A 91 2.34 2.22 -9.58
C ALA A 91 1.74 2.71 -10.91
N GLU A 92 2.07 3.93 -11.35
CA GLU A 92 1.51 4.60 -12.52
C GLU A 92 1.52 3.77 -13.82
N PRO A 93 2.58 3.01 -14.16
CA PRO A 93 2.59 2.16 -15.35
C PRO A 93 1.52 1.05 -15.34
N ALA A 94 1.04 0.66 -14.15
CA ALA A 94 0.01 -0.36 -14.00
C ALA A 94 -1.42 0.21 -14.03
N PHE A 95 -1.59 1.55 -14.04
CA PHE A 95 -2.91 2.15 -14.05
C PHE A 95 -3.64 1.86 -15.36
N LYS A 96 -4.88 1.40 -15.22
CA LYS A 96 -5.81 1.11 -16.32
C LYS A 96 -6.83 2.22 -16.51
N VAL A 97 -7.07 3.00 -15.45
CA VAL A 97 -8.01 4.11 -15.43
C VAL A 97 -7.31 5.35 -14.93
N THR A 98 -7.42 6.45 -15.67
CA THR A 98 -6.98 7.77 -15.20
C THR A 98 -8.11 8.42 -14.40
N PRO A 99 -7.92 8.71 -13.10
CA PRO A 99 -8.94 9.38 -12.32
C PRO A 99 -9.29 10.75 -12.88
N ARG A 100 -10.57 11.14 -12.79
CA ARG A 100 -10.97 12.50 -13.13
C ARG A 100 -10.30 13.50 -12.18
N PRO A 101 -9.68 14.58 -12.69
CA PRO A 101 -9.04 15.57 -11.84
C PRO A 101 -10.00 16.15 -10.79
N VAL A 102 -9.60 16.12 -9.52
CA VAL A 102 -10.39 16.68 -8.43
C VAL A 102 -10.20 18.20 -8.39
N LYS A 103 -11.30 18.95 -8.30
CA LYS A 103 -11.25 20.40 -8.05
C LYS A 103 -11.00 20.65 -6.55
N PHE A 104 -10.02 21.49 -6.23
CA PHE A 104 -9.70 21.88 -4.86
C PHE A 104 -9.20 23.33 -4.82
N ASP A 105 -9.25 23.92 -3.63
CA ASP A 105 -8.71 25.25 -3.34
C ASP A 105 -7.41 25.09 -2.55
N SER A 106 -6.28 25.43 -3.18
CA SER A 106 -4.94 25.28 -2.59
C SER A 106 -4.73 26.20 -1.38
N LYS A 107 -5.50 27.28 -1.24
CA LYS A 107 -5.40 28.20 -0.09
C LYS A 107 -5.85 27.57 1.23
N ARG A 108 -6.58 26.45 1.16
CA ARG A 108 -7.05 25.70 2.33
C ARG A 108 -6.01 24.73 2.87
N PHE A 109 -4.92 24.50 2.15
CA PHE A 109 -3.87 23.61 2.60
C PHE A 109 -3.03 24.29 3.69
N THR A 110 -2.73 23.54 4.74
CA THR A 110 -1.96 24.04 5.89
C THR A 110 -0.45 23.83 5.71
N VAL A 111 -0.02 23.25 4.59
CA VAL A 111 1.39 22.99 4.26
C VAL A 111 2.10 24.29 3.89
N LYS A 112 3.15 24.63 4.63
CA LYS A 112 3.93 25.87 4.43
C LYS A 112 5.05 25.73 3.40
N ASP A 113 5.65 24.55 3.28
CA ASP A 113 6.70 24.29 2.28
C ASP A 113 6.10 24.28 0.87
N THR A 114 6.67 25.11 -0.01
CA THR A 114 6.22 25.27 -1.40
C THR A 114 6.39 23.98 -2.21
N THR A 115 7.45 23.22 -1.95
CA THR A 115 7.71 21.97 -2.67
C THR A 115 6.72 20.88 -2.24
N ALA A 116 6.51 20.72 -0.93
CA ALA A 116 5.49 19.83 -0.39
C ALA A 116 4.07 20.24 -0.83
N LEU A 117 3.78 21.54 -0.93
CA LEU A 117 2.49 22.05 -1.41
C LEU A 117 2.24 21.69 -2.87
N ALA A 118 3.26 21.79 -3.74
CA ALA A 118 3.16 21.38 -5.13
C ALA A 118 2.90 19.87 -5.26
N ARG A 119 3.62 19.04 -4.48
CA ARG A 119 3.38 17.59 -4.43
C ARG A 119 1.97 17.26 -3.94
N LEU A 120 1.54 17.89 -2.85
CA LEU A 120 0.19 17.72 -2.31
C LEU A 120 -0.87 18.08 -3.35
N SER A 121 -0.69 19.20 -4.04
CA SER A 121 -1.62 19.66 -5.09
C SER A 121 -1.74 18.64 -6.22
N ASN A 122 -0.62 18.07 -6.68
CA ASN A 122 -0.62 17.03 -7.70
C ASN A 122 -1.28 15.74 -7.22
N LEU A 123 -0.97 15.30 -6.00
CA LEU A 123 -1.56 14.11 -5.39
C LEU A 123 -3.06 14.26 -5.17
N VAL A 124 -3.53 15.43 -4.73
CA VAL A 124 -4.97 15.73 -4.57
C VAL A 124 -5.65 15.82 -5.93
N LYS A 125 -5.02 16.47 -6.92
CA LYS A 125 -5.55 16.54 -8.29
C LYS A 125 -5.76 15.16 -8.89
N GLY A 126 -4.78 14.26 -8.74
CA GLY A 126 -4.88 12.86 -9.14
C GLY A 126 -5.82 12.02 -8.26
N GLY A 127 -6.26 12.58 -7.13
CA GLY A 127 -7.15 11.94 -6.17
C GLY A 127 -6.49 10.84 -5.34
N TYR A 128 -5.15 10.83 -5.22
CA TYR A 128 -4.40 9.87 -4.39
C TYR A 128 -4.28 10.32 -2.93
N VAL A 129 -4.52 11.61 -2.67
CA VAL A 129 -4.63 12.18 -1.32
C VAL A 129 -5.97 12.89 -1.19
N ALA A 130 -6.60 12.77 -0.02
CA ALA A 130 -7.87 13.43 0.25
C ALA A 130 -7.70 14.96 0.29
N LYS A 131 -8.58 15.68 -0.41
CA LYS A 131 -8.62 17.17 -0.41
C LYS A 131 -8.83 17.77 0.99
N ILE A 132 -9.54 17.04 1.85
CA ILE A 132 -9.77 17.36 3.26
C ILE A 132 -9.34 16.09 4.00
N GLY A 133 -8.30 16.22 4.80
CA GLY A 133 -7.67 15.07 5.45
C GLY A 133 -6.39 15.47 6.18
N PRO A 134 -5.78 14.56 6.94
CA PRO A 134 -4.65 14.88 7.81
C PRO A 134 -3.44 15.42 7.03
N LEU A 135 -3.21 14.93 5.81
CA LEU A 135 -2.14 15.40 4.93
C LEU A 135 -2.41 16.75 4.25
N ALA A 136 -3.68 17.16 4.11
CA ALA A 136 -4.04 18.38 3.38
C ALA A 136 -4.32 19.56 4.33
N THR A 137 -5.15 19.31 5.34
CA THR A 137 -5.75 20.33 6.21
C THR A 137 -5.40 20.15 7.69
N GLY A 138 -4.56 19.16 8.03
CA GLY A 138 -4.15 18.93 9.43
C GLY A 138 -3.45 20.16 10.04
N ALA A 139 -3.70 20.44 11.31
CA ALA A 139 -3.08 21.60 11.96
C ALA A 139 -1.59 21.39 12.31
N ARG A 140 -1.18 20.14 12.54
CA ARG A 140 0.17 19.76 13.00
C ARG A 140 1.01 19.21 11.85
N ASP A 141 2.30 19.54 11.83
CA ASP A 141 3.20 19.00 10.80
C ASP A 141 3.48 17.49 10.95
N THR A 142 3.32 16.97 12.17
CA THR A 142 3.42 15.54 12.48
C THR A 142 2.07 14.85 12.42
N LEU A 143 2.09 13.54 12.12
CA LEU A 143 0.90 12.71 11.99
C LEU A 143 0.78 11.74 13.16
N THR A 144 -0.43 11.56 13.69
CA THR A 144 -0.71 10.46 14.63
C THR A 144 -0.85 9.13 13.89
N THR A 145 -0.80 8.02 14.63
CA THR A 145 -0.99 6.68 14.09
C THR A 145 -2.30 6.55 13.30
N ALA A 146 -3.39 7.12 13.82
CA ALA A 146 -4.69 7.09 13.14
C ALA A 146 -4.68 7.90 11.84
N GLU A 147 -4.18 9.15 11.90
CA GLU A 147 -4.08 10.05 10.75
C GLU A 147 -3.20 9.47 9.63
N PHE A 148 -2.09 8.83 10.00
CA PHE A 148 -1.20 8.15 9.06
C PHE A 148 -1.84 6.90 8.45
N GLY A 149 -2.52 6.09 9.27
CA GLY A 149 -3.26 4.91 8.81
C GLY A 149 -4.35 5.26 7.80
N ASP A 150 -5.14 6.29 8.09
CA ASP A 150 -6.18 6.79 7.19
C ASP A 150 -5.59 7.28 5.86
N ALA A 151 -4.48 8.02 5.90
CA ALA A 151 -3.81 8.49 4.70
C ALA A 151 -3.27 7.34 3.84
N VAL A 152 -2.67 6.32 4.46
CA VAL A 152 -2.16 5.12 3.77
C VAL A 152 -3.31 4.31 3.18
N GLY A 153 -4.38 4.11 3.94
CA GLY A 153 -5.58 3.41 3.48
C GLY A 153 -6.22 4.10 2.28
N PHE A 154 -6.32 5.44 2.32
CA PHE A 154 -6.84 6.22 1.21
C PHE A 154 -5.98 6.08 -0.04
N LEU A 155 -4.66 6.18 0.08
CA LEU A 155 -3.74 5.98 -1.05
C LEU A 155 -3.91 4.59 -1.66
N LEU A 156 -3.91 3.55 -0.82
CA LEU A 156 -4.06 2.16 -1.26
C LEU A 156 -5.38 1.93 -2.00
N ALA A 157 -6.49 2.46 -1.47
CA ALA A 157 -7.80 2.35 -2.11
C ALA A 157 -7.78 2.98 -3.51
N ARG A 158 -7.21 4.18 -3.64
CA ARG A 158 -7.18 4.93 -4.89
C ARG A 158 -6.23 4.33 -5.93
N VAL A 159 -5.10 3.79 -5.50
CA VAL A 159 -4.21 3.02 -6.38
C VAL A 159 -4.89 1.73 -6.85
N SER A 160 -5.63 1.05 -5.98
CA SER A 160 -6.36 -0.17 -6.32
C SER A 160 -7.47 0.10 -7.35
N GLU A 161 -8.23 1.18 -7.16
CA GLU A 161 -9.25 1.63 -8.12
C GLU A 161 -8.64 2.00 -9.48
N ALA A 162 -7.48 2.68 -9.50
CA ALA A 162 -6.82 3.07 -10.74
C ALA A 162 -6.22 1.89 -11.52
N SER A 163 -5.86 0.81 -10.83
CA SER A 163 -5.17 -0.36 -11.41
C SER A 163 -6.08 -1.55 -11.70
N THR A 164 -7.25 -1.63 -11.06
CA THR A 164 -8.18 -2.75 -11.23
C THR A 164 -9.02 -2.56 -12.49
N MET A 165 -9.04 -3.57 -13.38
CA MET A 165 -10.09 -3.67 -14.40
C MET A 165 -11.26 -4.48 -13.85
N PRO A 166 -12.50 -3.98 -13.98
CA PRO A 166 -13.66 -4.77 -13.63
C PRO A 166 -13.73 -6.00 -14.55
N SER A 167 -14.08 -7.16 -13.96
CA SER A 167 -14.14 -8.43 -14.68
C SER A 167 -15.48 -9.09 -14.42
N THR A 168 -16.00 -9.83 -15.41
CA THR A 168 -17.24 -10.59 -15.28
C THR A 168 -17.17 -11.66 -14.19
N LYS A 169 -15.98 -12.06 -13.75
CA LYS A 169 -15.79 -13.02 -12.67
C LYS A 169 -16.00 -12.40 -11.28
N TRP A 170 -15.60 -11.15 -11.08
CA TRP A 170 -15.50 -10.54 -9.74
C TRP A 170 -16.30 -9.25 -9.55
N THR A 171 -16.90 -8.70 -10.61
CA THR A 171 -17.70 -7.48 -10.56
C THR A 171 -19.17 -7.84 -10.69
N PRO A 172 -19.99 -7.76 -9.60
CA PRO A 172 -21.39 -8.21 -9.61
C PRO A 172 -22.24 -7.59 -10.71
N TYR A 173 -22.03 -6.31 -11.01
CA TYR A 173 -22.76 -5.61 -12.09
C TYR A 173 -22.40 -6.09 -13.51
N LEU A 174 -21.32 -6.85 -13.67
CA LEU A 174 -20.89 -7.45 -14.93
C LEU A 174 -21.11 -8.97 -14.97
N GLN A 175 -21.47 -9.59 -13.85
CA GLN A 175 -21.93 -10.97 -13.79
C GLN A 175 -23.33 -10.99 -14.41
N ARG A 176 -23.42 -11.27 -15.71
CA ARG A 176 -24.70 -11.64 -16.31
C ARG A 176 -25.08 -13.04 -15.81
N GLU A 177 -26.38 -13.25 -15.60
CA GLU A 177 -27.00 -14.56 -15.39
C GLU A 177 -26.50 -15.61 -16.40
#